data_AF-A0A401YZT2-F1
#
_entry.id   AF-A0A401YZT2-F1
#
_cell.length_a   1.000
_cell.length_b   1.000
_cell.length_c   1.000
_cell.angle_alpha   90.00
_cell.angle_beta   90.00
_cell.angle_gamma   90.00
#
_symmetry.space_group_name_H-M   'P 1'
#
loop_
_entity.id
_entity.type
_entity.pdbx_description
1 polymer ?
#
loop_
_entity_poly.entity_id
_entity_poly.type
_entity_poly.pdbx_seq_one_letter_code
_entity_poly.pdbx_strand_id
1 'polypeptide(L)'
;MYGNGDRDTPAWERPGRFAHAATGDEAQARPRGKDGIAPAGWPRGVRPPGAPGWEDTAVAWLYDLCPPGYRSHEVLRKYPVILARMARQHVAAALAAARHGYGTARVDLKEAVPVHALEATLRMYEYEGSRAAATERAVRLVEEALGGERWEPRL
;
A
#
# COMPACT_ATOMS: atom_id res chain seq x y z
N MET A 1 -24.48 -32.81 -10.25
CA MET A 1 -24.28 -31.85 -11.36
C MET A 1 -25.05 -30.58 -11.03
N TYR A 2 -24.39 -29.52 -10.58
CA TYR A 2 -24.99 -28.19 -10.50
C TYR A 2 -24.13 -27.26 -11.34
N GLY A 3 -24.72 -26.79 -12.45
CA GLY A 3 -24.13 -25.82 -13.34
C GLY A 3 -24.48 -24.39 -12.95
N ASN A 4 -23.55 -23.51 -13.31
CA ASN A 4 -23.73 -22.11 -13.69
C ASN A 4 -24.20 -21.12 -12.62
N GLY A 5 -23.23 -20.60 -11.85
CA GLY A 5 -23.35 -19.41 -11.02
C GLY A 5 -22.50 -18.26 -11.57
N ASP A 6 -22.78 -17.86 -12.81
CA ASP A 6 -22.20 -16.68 -13.48
C ASP A 6 -22.87 -15.38 -12.95
N ARG A 7 -22.94 -15.26 -11.62
CA ARG A 7 -23.56 -14.14 -10.90
C ARG A 7 -22.60 -13.69 -9.80
N ASP A 8 -21.84 -12.64 -10.11
CA ASP A 8 -21.23 -11.65 -9.20
C ASP A 8 -19.91 -11.05 -9.75
N THR A 9 -19.65 -11.15 -11.06
CA THR A 9 -18.65 -10.32 -11.72
C THR A 9 -19.06 -8.84 -11.58
N PRO A 10 -18.35 -8.01 -10.79
CA PRO A 10 -18.67 -6.60 -10.66
C PRO A 10 -18.67 -5.93 -12.03
N ALA A 11 -19.51 -4.91 -12.22
CA ALA A 11 -19.71 -4.28 -13.53
C ALA A 11 -18.41 -3.72 -14.19
N TRP A 12 -17.34 -3.56 -13.42
CA TRP A 12 -16.02 -3.11 -13.86
C TRP A 12 -15.06 -4.25 -14.30
N GLU A 13 -15.42 -5.52 -14.12
CA GLU A 13 -14.60 -6.72 -14.48
C GLU A 13 -14.75 -7.17 -15.95
N ARG A 14 -15.38 -6.38 -16.82
CA ARG A 14 -15.35 -6.66 -18.27
C ARG A 14 -13.89 -6.55 -18.78
N PRO A 15 -13.30 -7.61 -19.37
CA PRO A 15 -11.85 -7.77 -19.40
C PRO A 15 -11.11 -6.83 -20.37
N GLY A 16 -10.19 -6.04 -19.82
CA GLY A 16 -8.89 -5.73 -20.43
C GLY A 16 -7.86 -6.76 -19.92
N ARG A 17 -7.40 -7.61 -20.82
CA ARG A 17 -6.56 -8.80 -20.56
C ARG A 17 -5.20 -8.45 -19.95
N PHE A 18 -4.96 -8.81 -18.68
CA PHE A 18 -3.65 -9.20 -18.18
C PHE A 18 -3.79 -10.50 -17.39
N ALA A 19 -3.21 -11.58 -17.93
CA ALA A 19 -3.27 -12.93 -17.38
C ALA A 19 -2.10 -13.20 -16.42
N HIS A 20 -2.40 -14.07 -15.46
CA HIS A 20 -1.62 -14.53 -14.31
C HIS A 20 -0.31 -15.27 -14.64
N ALA A 21 0.63 -15.26 -13.68
CA ALA A 21 0.99 -16.45 -12.89
C ALA A 21 1.98 -16.10 -11.77
N ALA A 22 1.71 -16.55 -10.55
CA ALA A 22 2.74 -16.81 -9.56
C ALA A 22 2.39 -18.16 -8.92
N THR A 23 3.09 -19.19 -9.39
CA THR A 23 3.09 -20.54 -8.83
C THR A 23 3.74 -20.46 -7.45
N GLY A 24 3.13 -21.13 -6.47
CA GLY A 24 3.73 -21.30 -5.16
C GLY A 24 4.99 -22.14 -5.26
N ASP A 25 6.04 -21.68 -4.58
CA ASP A 25 7.08 -22.55 -4.06
C ASP A 25 7.63 -21.95 -2.76
N GLU A 26 7.68 -22.81 -1.74
CA GLU A 26 8.47 -22.71 -0.52
C GLU A 26 8.39 -21.42 0.32
N ALA A 27 7.39 -21.36 1.20
CA ALA A 27 7.47 -20.57 2.43
C ALA A 27 8.49 -21.20 3.40
N GLN A 28 9.78 -21.11 3.02
CA GLN A 28 10.90 -21.43 3.89
C GLN A 28 10.86 -20.55 5.14
N ALA A 29 10.97 -21.20 6.30
CA ALA A 29 10.92 -20.59 7.62
C ALA A 29 11.94 -19.46 7.76
N ARG A 30 11.45 -18.21 7.66
CA ARG A 30 12.21 -16.98 7.81
C ARG A 30 12.46 -16.72 9.32
N PRO A 31 13.67 -16.29 9.72
CA PRO A 31 14.03 -16.14 11.14
C PRO A 31 13.13 -15.13 11.87
N ARG A 32 12.76 -15.50 13.10
CA ARG A 32 11.76 -14.83 13.95
C ARG A 32 12.40 -13.66 14.70
N GLY A 33 11.95 -12.45 14.39
CA GLY A 33 12.26 -11.21 15.10
C GLY A 33 11.95 -11.19 16.58
N LYS A 34 12.69 -10.34 17.32
CA LYS A 34 12.41 -10.02 18.72
C LYS A 34 11.29 -8.98 18.80
N ASP A 35 10.27 -9.27 19.60
CA ASP A 35 9.18 -8.35 19.90
C ASP A 35 9.73 -7.03 20.49
N GLY A 36 9.16 -5.89 20.10
CA GLY A 36 9.48 -4.57 20.65
C GLY A 36 10.57 -3.76 19.94
N ILE A 37 11.16 -4.26 18.84
CA ILE A 37 12.12 -3.50 18.02
C ILE A 37 11.54 -3.22 16.62
N ALA A 38 11.57 -1.96 16.19
CA ALA A 38 11.05 -1.57 14.88
C ALA A 38 12.05 -1.90 13.75
N PRO A 39 11.59 -2.49 12.63
CA PRO A 39 12.40 -2.68 11.43
C PRO A 39 12.96 -1.37 10.85
N ALA A 40 14.03 -1.47 10.06
CA ALA A 40 14.44 -0.36 9.21
C ALA A 40 13.32 -0.03 8.21
N GLY A 41 12.92 1.24 8.13
CA GLY A 41 11.81 1.67 7.27
C GLY A 41 10.42 1.55 7.91
N TRP A 42 10.34 1.16 9.18
CA TRP A 42 9.08 1.17 9.93
C TRP A 42 8.48 2.59 10.00
N PRO A 43 7.15 2.74 9.84
CA PRO A 43 6.53 4.06 9.79
C PRO A 43 6.64 4.80 11.12
N ARG A 44 6.95 6.10 11.04
CA ARG A 44 6.95 6.98 12.21
C ARG A 44 5.54 7.08 12.78
N GLY A 45 5.41 6.95 14.10
CA GLY A 45 4.11 7.02 14.79
C GLY A 45 3.41 5.67 14.97
N VAL A 46 3.91 4.60 14.35
CA VAL A 46 3.46 3.22 14.63
C VAL A 46 4.42 2.60 15.64
N ARG A 47 3.89 2.04 16.73
CA ARG A 47 4.73 1.36 17.73
C ARG A 47 5.39 0.12 17.11
N PRO A 48 6.54 -0.34 17.65
CA PRO A 48 7.19 -1.55 17.17
C PRO A 48 6.28 -2.78 17.21
N PRO A 49 6.43 -3.73 16.28
CA PRO A 49 5.72 -5.01 16.33
C PRO A 49 5.86 -5.70 17.68
N GLY A 50 4.76 -6.24 18.22
CA GLY A 50 4.70 -6.93 19.50
C GLY A 50 4.74 -6.03 20.74
N ALA A 51 4.94 -4.71 20.60
CA ALA A 51 4.86 -3.78 21.73
C ALA A 51 3.39 -3.55 22.15
N PRO A 52 3.07 -3.35 23.44
CA PRO A 52 1.69 -3.10 23.85
C PRO A 52 1.02 -1.94 23.08
N GLY A 53 -0.14 -2.22 22.48
CA GLY A 53 -0.93 -1.28 21.68
C GLY A 53 -0.38 -0.99 20.29
N TRP A 54 0.53 -1.81 19.76
CA TRP A 54 1.09 -1.58 18.43
C TRP A 54 0.08 -1.74 17.31
N GLU A 55 -0.81 -2.73 17.42
CA GLU A 55 -1.88 -2.98 16.46
C GLU A 55 -2.79 -1.76 16.35
N ASP A 56 -3.15 -1.12 17.46
CA ASP A 56 -4.00 0.08 17.46
C ASP A 56 -3.35 1.23 16.70
N THR A 57 -2.06 1.49 16.96
CA THR A 57 -1.32 2.54 16.24
C THR A 57 -1.11 2.22 14.76
N ALA A 58 -0.95 0.92 14.42
CA ALA A 58 -0.82 0.47 13.05
C ALA A 58 -2.15 0.63 12.29
N VAL A 59 -3.26 0.22 12.89
CA VAL A 59 -4.61 0.35 12.31
C VAL A 59 -4.96 1.82 12.09
N ALA A 60 -4.70 2.70 13.07
CA ALA A 60 -4.92 4.13 12.91
C ALA A 60 -4.13 4.70 11.72
N TRP A 61 -2.83 4.40 11.66
CA TRP A 61 -1.97 4.83 10.56
C TRP A 61 -2.43 4.30 9.20
N LEU A 62 -2.83 3.02 9.10
CA LEU A 62 -3.34 2.44 7.85
C LEU A 62 -4.62 3.12 7.38
N TYR A 63 -5.52 3.50 8.29
CA TYR A 63 -6.73 4.24 7.94
C TYR A 63 -6.47 5.65 7.44
N ASP A 64 -5.35 6.27 7.84
CA ASP A 64 -4.94 7.59 7.34
C ASP A 64 -4.39 7.51 5.90
N LEU A 65 -3.99 6.33 5.45
CA LEU A 65 -3.57 6.06 4.06
C LEU A 65 -4.74 5.71 3.14
N CYS A 66 -5.92 5.43 3.70
CA CYS A 66 -7.09 4.97 2.97
C CYS A 66 -8.14 6.06 2.80
N PRO A 67 -9.07 5.92 1.83
CA PRO A 67 -10.25 6.78 1.76
C PRO A 67 -11.01 6.82 3.09
N PRO A 68 -11.51 7.98 3.54
CA PRO A 68 -12.19 8.11 4.83
C PRO A 68 -13.37 7.14 5.03
N GLY A 69 -14.07 6.81 3.95
CA GLY A 69 -15.18 5.86 3.95
C GLY A 69 -14.82 4.45 4.44
N TYR A 70 -13.53 4.07 4.44
CA TYR A 70 -13.14 2.72 4.89
C TYR A 70 -13.44 2.47 6.37
N ARG A 71 -13.49 3.52 7.18
CA ARG A 71 -13.80 3.42 8.62
C ARG A 71 -15.21 2.86 8.88
N SER A 72 -16.14 2.93 7.91
CA SER A 72 -17.48 2.34 8.06
C SER A 72 -17.52 0.83 7.82
N HIS A 73 -16.49 0.23 7.19
CA HIS A 73 -16.47 -1.19 6.90
C HIS A 73 -16.00 -2.02 8.11
N GLU A 74 -16.91 -2.79 8.70
CA GLU A 74 -16.62 -3.61 9.89
C GLU A 74 -15.52 -4.66 9.63
N VAL A 75 -15.49 -5.25 8.43
CA VAL A 75 -14.48 -6.25 8.04
C VAL A 75 -13.05 -5.73 8.20
N LEU A 76 -12.82 -4.44 7.94
CA LEU A 76 -11.49 -3.82 8.05
C LEU A 76 -11.07 -3.59 9.50
N ARG A 77 -12.04 -3.36 10.40
CA ARG A 77 -11.79 -3.30 11.85
C ARG A 77 -11.53 -4.68 12.43
N LYS A 78 -12.29 -5.68 11.99
CA LYS A 78 -12.20 -7.05 12.49
C LYS A 78 -10.95 -7.79 11.99
N TYR A 79 -10.50 -7.46 10.77
CA TYR A 79 -9.35 -8.11 10.14
C TYR A 79 -8.35 -7.06 9.59
N PRO A 80 -7.49 -6.47 10.45
CA PRO A 80 -6.51 -5.46 10.06
C PRO A 80 -5.57 -5.82 8.91
N VAL A 81 -5.30 -7.12 8.70
CA VAL A 81 -4.49 -7.58 7.54
C VAL A 81 -5.15 -7.24 6.20
N ILE A 82 -6.49 -7.23 6.13
CA ILE A 82 -7.22 -6.82 4.93
C ILE A 82 -7.05 -5.31 4.72
N LEU A 83 -7.13 -4.52 5.80
CA LEU A 83 -6.87 -3.08 5.76
C LEU A 83 -5.45 -2.78 5.25
N ALA A 84 -4.44 -3.50 5.74
CA ALA A 84 -3.06 -3.34 5.30
C ALA A 84 -2.89 -3.62 3.79
N ARG A 85 -3.47 -4.72 3.30
CA ARG A 85 -3.50 -5.04 1.87
C ARG A 85 -4.13 -3.91 1.05
N MET A 86 -5.26 -3.37 1.49
CA MET A 86 -5.95 -2.29 0.76
C MET A 86 -5.17 -0.97 0.82
N ALA A 87 -4.60 -0.62 1.97
CA ALA A 87 -3.73 0.55 2.09
C ALA A 87 -2.55 0.45 1.12
N ARG A 88 -1.94 -0.73 0.98
CA ARG A 88 -0.86 -0.96 0.00
C ARG A 88 -1.32 -0.71 -1.43
N GLN A 89 -2.52 -1.16 -1.80
CA GLN A 89 -3.09 -0.91 -3.13
C GLN A 89 -3.29 0.59 -3.38
N HIS A 90 -3.81 1.34 -2.41
CA HIS A 90 -4.00 2.80 -2.52
C HIS A 90 -2.67 3.53 -2.69
N VAL A 91 -1.67 3.21 -1.86
CA VAL A 91 -0.35 3.84 -1.96
C VAL A 91 0.36 3.45 -3.26
N ALA A 92 0.22 2.20 -3.72
CA ALA A 92 0.76 1.77 -5.01
C ALA A 92 0.09 2.51 -6.19
N ALA A 93 -1.22 2.74 -6.13
CA ALA A 93 -1.93 3.54 -7.12
C ALA A 93 -1.45 5.00 -7.11
N ALA A 94 -1.27 5.61 -5.94
CA ALA A 94 -0.71 6.96 -5.81
C ALA A 94 0.72 7.05 -6.39
N LEU A 95 1.57 6.05 -6.11
CA LEU A 95 2.91 5.96 -6.70
C LEU A 95 2.87 5.86 -8.23
N ALA A 96 2.00 5.00 -8.76
CA ALA A 96 1.82 4.86 -10.20
C ALA A 96 1.35 6.16 -10.84
N ALA A 97 0.38 6.84 -10.22
CA ALA A 97 -0.13 8.14 -10.67
C ALA A 97 0.97 9.21 -10.67
N ALA A 98 1.79 9.29 -9.62
CA ALA A 98 2.89 10.25 -9.56
C ALA A 98 3.94 10.02 -10.66
N ARG A 99 4.30 8.75 -10.92
CA ARG A 99 5.22 8.40 -12.01
C ARG A 99 4.66 8.73 -13.38
N HIS A 100 3.38 8.41 -13.60
CA HIS A 100 2.70 8.72 -14.85
C HIS A 100 2.65 10.24 -15.06
N GLY A 101 2.17 10.98 -14.07
CA GLY A 101 2.10 12.44 -14.11
C GLY A 101 3.46 13.10 -14.36
N TYR A 102 4.54 12.63 -13.71
CA TYR A 102 5.88 13.14 -13.99
C TYR A 102 6.30 12.92 -15.46
N GLY A 103 6.00 11.73 -16.00
CA GLY A 103 6.35 11.35 -17.37
C GLY A 103 5.59 12.11 -18.45
N THR A 104 4.34 12.51 -18.18
CA THR A 104 3.46 13.13 -19.19
C THR A 104 3.26 14.63 -19.00
N ALA A 105 3.48 15.18 -17.80
CA ALA A 105 3.15 16.58 -17.46
C ALA A 105 3.67 17.62 -18.46
N ARG A 106 4.89 17.42 -18.99
CA ARG A 106 5.47 18.36 -19.97
C ARG A 106 4.68 18.41 -21.28
N VAL A 107 4.13 17.29 -21.73
CA VAL A 107 3.33 17.23 -22.95
C VAL A 107 1.91 17.68 -22.65
N ASP A 108 1.33 17.18 -21.58
CA ASP A 108 -0.08 17.39 -21.23
C ASP A 108 -0.38 18.83 -20.81
N LEU A 109 0.59 19.53 -20.20
CA LEU A 109 0.36 20.84 -19.57
C LEU A 109 1.03 22.02 -20.28
N LYS A 110 1.90 21.82 -21.28
CA LYS A 110 2.67 22.91 -21.91
C LYS A 110 1.83 24.07 -22.46
N GLU A 111 0.58 23.81 -22.84
CA GLU A 111 -0.35 24.83 -23.38
C GLU A 111 -1.26 25.42 -22.29
N ALA A 112 -1.39 24.76 -21.15
CA ALA A 112 -2.32 25.15 -20.08
C ALA A 112 -1.65 26.00 -18.99
N VAL A 113 -0.34 25.86 -18.77
CA VAL A 113 0.37 26.52 -17.67
C VAL A 113 1.71 27.11 -18.11
N PRO A 114 2.20 28.17 -17.45
CA PRO A 114 3.54 28.72 -17.72
C PRO A 114 4.65 27.76 -17.26
N VAL A 115 5.84 27.92 -17.83
CA VAL A 115 7.01 27.03 -17.60
C VAL A 115 7.35 26.86 -16.11
N HIS A 116 7.33 27.93 -15.31
CA HIS A 116 7.64 27.84 -13.88
C HIS A 116 6.64 26.98 -13.10
N ALA A 117 5.36 26.98 -13.51
CA ALA A 117 4.33 26.14 -12.91
C ALA A 117 4.49 24.67 -13.31
N LEU A 118 4.92 24.40 -14.54
CA LEU A 118 5.29 23.06 -15.01
C LEU A 118 6.49 22.51 -14.23
N GLU A 119 7.53 23.31 -14.00
CA GLU A 119 8.67 22.91 -13.17
C GLU A 119 8.27 22.61 -11.72
N ALA A 120 7.39 23.44 -11.13
CA ALA A 120 6.86 23.19 -9.80
C ALA A 120 6.04 21.88 -9.75
N THR A 121 5.25 21.61 -10.77
CA THR A 121 4.46 20.37 -10.92
C THR A 121 5.36 19.13 -10.98
N LEU A 122 6.47 19.19 -11.72
CA LEU A 122 7.41 18.08 -11.83
C LEU A 122 8.11 17.79 -10.49
N ARG A 123 8.53 18.84 -9.76
CA ARG A 123 9.09 18.68 -8.41
C ARG A 123 8.06 18.09 -7.44
N MET A 124 6.80 18.51 -7.56
CA MET A 124 5.71 17.93 -6.79
C MET A 124 5.57 16.44 -7.08
N TYR A 125 5.47 16.02 -8.35
CA TYR A 125 5.38 14.58 -8.67
C TYR A 125 6.58 13.76 -8.20
N GLU A 126 7.79 14.31 -8.27
CA GLU A 126 9.00 13.65 -7.76
C GLU A 126 8.93 13.44 -6.24
N TYR A 127 8.50 14.47 -5.51
CA TYR A 127 8.31 14.40 -4.06
C TYR A 127 7.21 13.40 -3.69
N GLU A 128 6.04 13.49 -4.34
CA GLU A 128 4.91 12.58 -4.15
C GLU A 128 5.28 11.13 -4.44
N GLY A 129 5.97 10.88 -5.56
CA GLY A 129 6.45 9.56 -5.94
C GLY A 129 7.45 8.99 -4.93
N SER A 130 8.41 9.80 -4.47
CA SER A 130 9.38 9.38 -3.45
C SER A 130 8.69 9.06 -2.11
N ARG A 131 7.75 9.90 -1.68
CA ARG A 131 6.98 9.68 -0.44
C ARG A 131 6.09 8.43 -0.54
N ALA A 132 5.38 8.25 -1.66
CA ALA A 132 4.52 7.09 -1.88
C ALA A 132 5.35 5.80 -1.93
N ALA A 133 6.51 5.80 -2.59
CA ALA A 133 7.40 4.63 -2.61
C ALA A 133 7.93 4.26 -1.22
N ALA A 134 8.28 5.25 -0.39
CA ALA A 134 8.67 4.98 1.01
C ALA A 134 7.51 4.45 1.85
N THR A 135 6.33 5.03 1.67
CA THR A 135 5.10 4.61 2.37
C THR A 135 4.70 3.20 1.98
N GLU A 136 4.79 2.83 0.69
CA GLU A 136 4.44 1.50 0.20
C GLU A 136 5.31 0.41 0.83
N ARG A 137 6.61 0.66 0.95
CA ARG A 137 7.54 -0.22 1.67
C ARG A 137 7.18 -0.33 3.16
N ALA A 138 6.86 0.79 3.81
CA ALA A 138 6.44 0.80 5.21
C ALA A 138 5.14 0.01 5.43
N VAL A 139 4.16 0.12 4.50
CA VAL A 139 2.91 -0.65 4.58
C VAL A 139 3.18 -2.15 4.46
N ARG A 140 4.10 -2.59 3.58
CA ARG A 140 4.48 -4.01 3.49
C ARG A 140 4.99 -4.56 4.81
N LEU A 141 5.89 -3.84 5.48
CA LEU A 141 6.41 -4.23 6.79
C LEU A 141 5.28 -4.38 7.84
N VAL A 142 4.30 -3.47 7.83
CA VAL A 142 3.15 -3.54 8.72
C VAL A 142 2.20 -4.69 8.35
N GLU A 143 1.97 -4.93 7.05
CA GLU A 143 1.17 -6.06 6.54
C GLU A 143 1.79 -7.41 6.96
N GLU A 144 3.11 -7.56 6.81
CA GLU A 144 3.89 -8.71 7.26
C GLU A 144 3.75 -8.90 8.79
N ALA A 145 3.95 -7.84 9.58
CA ALA A 145 3.81 -7.88 11.03
C ALA A 145 2.39 -8.28 11.49
N LEU A 146 1.34 -7.72 10.87
CA LEU A 146 -0.06 -8.06 11.15
C LEU A 146 -0.43 -9.48 10.70
N GLY A 147 0.25 -10.00 9.67
CA GLY A 147 0.14 -11.38 9.22
C GLY A 147 0.85 -12.39 10.14
N GLY A 148 1.60 -11.92 11.14
CA GLY A 148 2.32 -12.75 12.10
C GLY A 148 3.80 -12.97 11.77
N GLU A 149 4.36 -12.27 10.78
CA GLU A 149 5.80 -12.27 10.53
C GLU A 149 6.53 -11.38 11.56
N ARG A 150 7.45 -11.95 12.34
CA ARG A 150 8.29 -11.21 13.32
C ARG A 150 9.66 -10.92 12.70
N TRP A 151 10.16 -9.67 12.79
CA TRP A 151 11.36 -9.16 12.08
C TRP A 151 12.64 -8.98 12.94
N GLU A 152 13.84 -9.37 12.43
CA GLU A 152 15.15 -9.09 13.06
C GLU A 152 15.87 -7.87 12.44
N PRO A 153 16.37 -6.89 13.23
CA PRO A 153 17.16 -5.78 12.71
C PRO A 153 18.55 -6.23 12.24
N ARG A 154 18.94 -5.86 11.02
CA ARG A 154 20.35 -5.91 10.60
C ARG A 154 21.07 -4.66 11.08
N LEU A 155 21.98 -4.86 12.02
CA LEU A 155 23.05 -3.91 12.37
C LEU A 155 24.09 -3.85 11.25
#